data_AF-A0A6P0NEU7-F1
#
_entry.id   AF-A0A6P0NEU7-F1
#
_cell.length_a   1.000
_cell.length_b   1.000
_cell.length_c   1.000
_cell.angle_alpha   90.00
_cell.angle_beta   90.00
_cell.angle_gamma   90.00
#
_symmetry.space_group_name_H-M   'P 1'
#
loop_
_entity.id
_entity.type
_entity.pdbx_description
1 polymer ?
#
loop_
_entity_poly.entity_id
_entity_poly.type
_entity_poly.pdbx_seq_one_letter_code
_entity_poly.pdbx_strand_id
1 'polypeptide(L)'
;VHLDQRAIDTVTNFTSLVQDFQTHDIHHVYLITSDFHMRRSIAIAFFVFGSNGIAFTPVAIPSQRPEETWLKVARDVGRSVVWIITGHTGASLQYYLRA
;
A
#
# COMPACT_ATOMS: atom_id res chain seq x y z
N VAL A 1 5.57 1.91 -21.09
CA VAL A 1 5.70 1.49 -19.68
C VAL A 1 5.71 2.75 -18.83
N HIS A 2 4.89 2.82 -17.79
CA HIS A 2 4.87 3.94 -16.83
C HIS A 2 5.52 3.49 -15.52
N LEU A 3 6.44 4.28 -14.99
CA LEU A 3 7.14 3.99 -13.73
C LEU A 3 6.80 5.08 -12.72
N ASP A 4 6.08 4.72 -11.65
CA ASP A 4 5.84 5.61 -10.52
C ASP A 4 6.98 5.49 -9.50
N GLN A 5 7.57 6.62 -9.11
CA GLN A 5 8.67 6.67 -8.12
C GLN A 5 8.35 7.66 -6.99
N ARG A 6 7.06 8.01 -6.79
CA ARG A 6 6.66 8.97 -5.74
C ARG A 6 6.65 8.35 -4.35
N ALA A 7 6.53 7.03 -4.26
CA ALA A 7 6.42 6.33 -2.99
C ALA A 7 7.72 6.32 -2.20
N ILE A 8 7.61 6.61 -0.90
CA ILE A 8 8.73 6.59 0.06
C ILE A 8 8.71 5.30 0.89
N ASP A 9 7.52 4.71 1.03
CA ASP A 9 7.26 3.50 1.81
C ASP A 9 6.10 2.68 1.20
N THR A 10 5.77 1.55 1.83
CA THR A 10 4.72 0.67 1.33
C THR A 10 3.34 1.32 1.33
N VAL A 11 2.99 2.21 2.27
CA VAL A 11 1.66 2.86 2.32
C VAL A 11 1.54 3.92 1.21
N THR A 12 2.60 4.68 1.00
CA THR A 12 2.67 5.70 -0.06
C THR A 12 2.64 5.09 -1.45
N ASN A 13 3.11 3.85 -1.64
CA ASN A 13 2.94 3.11 -2.91
C ASN A 13 1.46 2.91 -3.31
N PHE A 14 0.54 2.82 -2.36
CA PHE A 14 -0.89 2.67 -2.67
C PHE A 14 -1.59 4.02 -2.75
N THR A 15 -1.34 4.87 -1.75
CA THR A 15 -2.07 6.14 -1.60
C THR A 15 -1.75 7.16 -2.69
N SER A 16 -0.53 7.19 -3.24
CA SER A 16 -0.18 8.09 -4.35
C SER A 16 -0.88 7.76 -5.66
N LEU A 17 -1.25 6.49 -5.88
CA LEU A 17 -1.81 6.00 -7.14
C LEU A 17 -3.33 6.09 -7.20
N VAL A 18 -4.02 6.29 -6.07
CA VAL A 18 -5.50 6.32 -6.04
C VAL A 18 -6.06 7.37 -7.00
N GLN A 19 -5.55 8.60 -6.93
CA GLN A 19 -6.02 9.69 -7.78
C GLN A 19 -5.71 9.43 -9.26
N ASP A 20 -4.54 8.87 -9.55
CA ASP A 20 -4.15 8.52 -10.91
C ASP A 20 -5.10 7.45 -11.47
N PHE A 21 -5.38 6.39 -10.71
CA PHE A 21 -6.28 5.32 -11.12
C PHE A 21 -7.69 5.85 -11.37
N GLN A 22 -8.23 6.69 -10.49
CA GLN A 22 -9.54 7.32 -10.68
C GLN A 22 -9.58 8.22 -11.92
N THR A 23 -8.53 9.01 -12.15
CA THR A 23 -8.44 9.92 -13.31
C THR A 23 -8.39 9.15 -14.63
N HIS A 24 -7.85 7.94 -14.62
CA HIS A 24 -7.74 7.06 -15.79
C HIS A 24 -8.85 5.99 -15.86
N ASP A 25 -9.88 6.09 -15.02
CA ASP A 25 -11.00 5.13 -14.96
C ASP A 25 -10.55 3.66 -14.72
N ILE A 26 -9.49 3.48 -13.93
CA ILE A 26 -8.93 2.17 -13.57
C ILE A 26 -9.58 1.69 -12.27
N HIS A 27 -10.39 0.65 -12.38
CA HIS A 27 -11.12 0.05 -11.26
C HIS A 27 -10.58 -1.32 -10.82
N HIS A 28 -9.59 -1.87 -11.52
CA HIS A 28 -8.97 -3.14 -11.14
C HIS A 28 -7.48 -3.17 -11.49
N VAL A 29 -6.64 -3.64 -10.55
CA VAL A 29 -5.19 -3.77 -10.74
C VAL A 29 -4.66 -5.13 -10.30
N TYR A 30 -3.54 -5.55 -10.88
CA TYR A 30 -2.78 -6.69 -10.37
C TYR A 30 -1.77 -6.20 -9.34
N LEU A 31 -1.85 -6.74 -8.12
CA LEU A 31 -0.91 -6.44 -7.04
C LEU A 31 0.20 -7.48 -7.03
N ILE A 32 1.34 -7.13 -7.60
CA ILE A 32 2.47 -8.05 -7.79
C ILE A 32 3.61 -7.67 -6.86
N THR A 33 4.02 -8.59 -5.99
CA THR A 33 5.21 -8.43 -5.13
C THR A 33 5.69 -9.79 -4.61
N SER A 34 6.83 -9.82 -3.94
CA SER A 34 7.30 -11.04 -3.25
C SER A 34 6.29 -11.54 -2.22
N ASP A 35 6.17 -12.85 -2.05
CA ASP A 35 5.40 -13.49 -0.97
C ASP A 35 5.70 -12.91 0.42
N PHE A 36 6.96 -12.54 0.68
CA PHE A 36 7.44 -11.83 1.87
C PHE A 36 6.63 -10.56 2.19
N HIS A 37 6.35 -9.73 1.18
CA HIS A 37 5.63 -8.47 1.30
C HIS A 37 4.12 -8.61 1.10
N MET A 38 3.67 -9.73 0.53
CA MET A 38 2.31 -9.88 0.03
C MET A 38 1.25 -9.65 1.11
N ARG A 39 1.43 -10.19 2.31
CA ARG A 39 0.50 -9.99 3.44
C ARG A 39 0.27 -8.51 3.73
N ARG A 40 1.34 -7.74 3.82
CA ARG A 40 1.27 -6.30 4.12
C ARG A 40 0.64 -5.53 2.97
N SER A 41 1.01 -5.85 1.74
CA SER A 41 0.46 -5.25 0.54
C SER A 41 -1.05 -5.50 0.40
N ILE A 42 -1.52 -6.73 0.63
CA ILE A 42 -2.96 -7.05 0.63
C ILE A 42 -3.72 -6.24 1.68
N ALA A 43 -3.19 -6.17 2.90
CA ALA A 43 -3.83 -5.44 3.99
C ALA A 43 -3.99 -3.94 3.64
N ILE A 44 -2.92 -3.31 3.13
CA ILE A 44 -2.96 -1.89 2.73
C ILE A 44 -3.90 -1.69 1.53
N ALA A 45 -3.81 -2.54 0.50
CA ALA A 45 -4.66 -2.47 -0.69
C ALA A 45 -6.15 -2.58 -0.34
N PHE A 46 -6.51 -3.50 0.55
CA PHE A 46 -7.88 -3.66 1.03
C PHE A 46 -8.45 -2.36 1.58
N PHE A 47 -7.69 -1.64 2.42
CA PHE A 47 -8.13 -0.36 2.96
C PHE A 47 -8.08 0.75 1.90
N VAL A 48 -6.92 0.97 1.26
CA VAL A 48 -6.69 2.12 0.38
C VAL A 48 -7.43 2.02 -0.95
N PHE A 49 -7.29 0.89 -1.65
CA PHE A 49 -7.97 0.68 -2.93
C PHE A 49 -9.45 0.36 -2.72
N GLY A 50 -9.77 -0.49 -1.74
CA GLY A 50 -11.15 -0.85 -1.43
C GLY A 50 -12.02 0.34 -1.04
N SER A 51 -11.50 1.29 -0.24
CA SER A 51 -12.25 2.51 0.09
C SER A 51 -12.48 3.46 -1.09
N ASN A 52 -11.80 3.22 -2.21
CA ASN A 52 -11.84 4.05 -3.42
C ASN A 52 -12.46 3.31 -4.62
N GLY A 53 -13.11 2.16 -4.39
CA GLY A 53 -13.78 1.39 -5.44
C GLY A 53 -12.82 0.66 -6.39
N ILE A 54 -11.55 0.52 -6.02
CA ILE A 54 -10.53 -0.14 -6.85
C ILE A 54 -10.34 -1.56 -6.33
N ALA A 55 -10.69 -2.55 -7.15
CA ALA A 55 -10.46 -3.95 -6.87
C ALA A 55 -9.01 -4.36 -7.20
N PHE A 56 -8.54 -5.47 -6.64
CA PHE A 56 -7.21 -5.98 -6.97
C PHE A 56 -7.14 -7.51 -6.94
N THR A 57 -6.24 -8.04 -7.77
CA THR A 57 -5.86 -9.46 -7.77
C THR A 57 -4.40 -9.61 -7.30
N PRO A 58 -4.12 -10.27 -6.17
CA PRO A 58 -2.77 -10.47 -5.69
C PRO A 58 -2.04 -11.55 -6.51
N VAL A 59 -0.78 -11.30 -6.87
CA VAL A 59 0.11 -12.25 -7.55
C VAL A 59 1.44 -12.30 -6.81
N ALA A 60 1.64 -13.34 -6.02
CA ALA A 60 2.84 -13.50 -5.22
C ALA A 60 3.99 -14.09 -6.03
N ILE A 61 5.16 -13.48 -5.93
CA ILE A 61 6.41 -14.02 -6.48
C ILE A 61 7.18 -14.71 -5.34
N PRO A 62 7.53 -16.00 -5.46
CA PRO A 62 8.24 -16.72 -4.41
C PRO A 62 9.54 -16.03 -4.00
N SER A 63 9.83 -15.98 -2.69
CA SER A 63 11.09 -15.45 -2.17
C SER A 63 11.65 -16.31 -1.03
N GLN A 64 12.96 -16.24 -0.81
CA GLN A 64 13.63 -16.97 0.27
C GLN A 64 13.62 -16.21 1.61
N ARG A 65 12.77 -15.19 1.76
CA ARG A 65 12.70 -14.36 2.98
C ARG A 65 11.55 -14.79 3.89
N PRO A 66 11.76 -14.85 5.21
CA PRO A 66 10.68 -15.13 6.14
C PRO A 66 9.67 -13.98 6.13
N GLU A 67 8.39 -14.29 6.26
CA GLU A 67 7.30 -13.30 6.25
C GLU A 67 7.54 -12.10 7.18
N GLU A 68 7.01 -10.94 6.80
CA GLU A 68 7.08 -9.75 7.64
C GLU A 68 6.32 -9.90 8.96
N THR A 69 6.83 -9.23 9.99
CA THR A 69 6.22 -9.23 11.32
C THR A 69 4.84 -8.56 11.31
N TRP A 70 3.92 -9.13 12.10
CA TRP A 70 2.57 -8.60 12.26
C TRP A 70 2.52 -7.15 12.75
N LEU A 71 3.52 -6.73 13.53
CA LEU A 71 3.62 -5.35 14.01
C LEU A 71 3.75 -4.34 12.85
N LYS A 72 4.52 -4.67 11.81
CA LYS A 72 4.63 -3.81 10.62
C LYS A 72 3.30 -3.73 9.86
N VAL A 73 2.60 -4.85 9.74
CA VAL A 73 1.28 -4.91 9.10
C VAL A 73 0.28 -4.04 9.86
N ALA A 74 0.17 -4.23 11.17
CA ALA A 74 -0.75 -3.47 12.02
C ALA A 74 -0.48 -1.96 11.97
N ARG A 75 0.80 -1.56 12.02
CA ARG A 75 1.20 -0.15 11.87
C ARG A 75 0.75 0.42 10.52
N ASP A 76 1.02 -0.27 9.42
CA ASP A 76 0.73 0.23 8.08
C ASP A 76 -0.78 0.21 7.78
N VAL A 77 -1.54 -0.72 8.36
CA VAL A 77 -3.02 -0.67 8.39
C VAL A 77 -3.51 0.56 9.13
N GLY A 78 -3.00 0.83 10.34
CA GLY A 78 -3.36 2.04 11.09
C GLY A 78 -3.10 3.32 10.31
N ARG A 79 -1.94 3.40 9.64
CA ARG A 79 -1.61 4.52 8.74
C ARG A 79 -2.57 4.63 7.55
N SER A 80 -2.99 3.49 6.98
CA SER A 80 -3.97 3.47 5.88
C SER A 80 -5.34 3.99 6.32
N VAL A 81 -5.80 3.61 7.51
CA VAL A 81 -7.05 4.12 8.09
C VAL A 81 -6.97 5.63 8.37
N VAL A 82 -5.85 6.10 8.95
CA VAL A 82 -5.63 7.55 9.15
C VAL A 82 -5.67 8.30 7.82
N TRP A 83 -5.05 7.75 6.77
CA TRP A 83 -5.11 8.34 5.43
C TRP A 83 -6.52 8.39 4.87
N ILE A 84 -7.33 7.33 5.01
CA ILE A 84 -8.74 7.34 4.56
C ILE A 84 -9.52 8.48 5.23
N ILE A 85 -9.31 8.71 6.53
CA ILE A 85 -10.05 9.70 7.30
C ILE A 85 -9.57 11.14 6.98
N THR A 86 -8.27 11.33 6.77
CA THR A 86 -7.65 12.66 6.77
C THR A 86 -7.06 13.10 5.43
N GLY A 87 -6.87 12.18 4.47
CA GLY A 87 -6.06 12.39 3.27
C GLY A 87 -4.55 12.45 3.51
N HIS A 88 -4.08 12.42 4.76
CA HIS A 88 -2.66 12.49 5.12
C HIS A 88 -2.05 11.09 5.32
N THR A 89 -0.93 10.82 4.66
CA THR A 89 -0.28 9.49 4.62
C THR A 89 0.51 9.15 5.89
N GLY A 90 0.75 10.13 6.75
CA GLY A 90 1.62 10.00 7.93
C GLY A 90 3.09 9.68 7.59
N ALA A 91 3.53 9.86 6.34
CA ALA A 91 4.89 9.54 5.90
C ALA A 91 5.96 10.32 6.68
N SER A 92 5.65 11.54 7.11
CA SER A 92 6.54 12.35 7.96
C SER A 92 6.67 11.82 9.40
N LEU A 93 5.71 11.06 9.92
CA LEU A 93 5.78 10.49 11.27
C LEU A 93 6.87 9.39 11.38
N GLN A 94 7.16 8.71 10.26
CA GLN A 94 8.23 7.72 10.17
C GLN A 94 9.62 8.35 10.39
N TYR A 95 9.81 9.64 10.07
CA TYR A 95 11.05 10.35 10.34
C TYR A 95 11.31 10.49 11.85
N TYR A 96 10.26 10.73 12.65
CA TYR A 96 10.36 10.92 14.09
C TYR A 96 10.43 9.61 14.89
N LEU A 97 9.85 8.52 14.38
CA LEU A 97 9.82 7.20 15.06
C LEU A 97 11.03 6.30 14.73
N ARG A 98 12.00 6.82 13.98
CA ARG A 98 13.29 6.16 13.70
C ARG A 98 14.49 6.81 14.40
N ALA A 99 14.27 7.92 15.14
CA ALA A 99 15.22 8.48 16.10
C ALA A 99 14.99 7.84 17.47
#